data_AF-A0A2G9RPH9-F1
#
_entry.id   AF-A0A2G9RPH9-F1
#
_cell.length_a   1.000
_cell.length_b   1.000
_cell.length_c   1.000
_cell.angle_alpha   90.00
_cell.angle_beta   90.00
_cell.angle_gamma   90.00
#
_symmetry.space_group_name_H-M   'P 1'
#
loop_
_entity.id
_entity.type
_entity.pdbx_description
1 polymer ?
#
loop_
_entity_poly.entity_id
_entity_poly.type
_entity_poly.pdbx_seq_one_letter_code
_entity_poly.pdbx_strand_id
1 'polypeptide(L)'
;MVKEATSYLFQATQKRLYIKSVKILIPSTWTPGSKYKEPTKETYNEADIIIASPYLKYGDDPYTLQYGLCGEPGKYIHFTPNFLLNNSLLSGYGPRGRVLVHEWAHLRWGVYDEYNDEKPYYVSEYGKVEAT
;
A
#
# COMPACT_ATOMS: atom_id res chain seq x y z
N MET A 1 -3.70 0.60 -10.52
CA MET A 1 -3.57 0.38 -9.05
C MET A 1 -4.83 -0.23 -8.41
N VAL A 2 -5.85 0.54 -7.96
CA VAL A 2 -6.99 -0.04 -7.18
C VAL A 2 -7.74 -1.16 -7.91
N LYS A 3 -7.98 -0.99 -9.23
CA LYS A 3 -8.61 -2.03 -10.06
C LYS A 3 -7.78 -3.31 -10.17
N GLU A 4 -6.46 -3.20 -10.24
CA GLU A 4 -5.56 -4.35 -10.22
C GLU A 4 -5.54 -5.00 -8.83
N ALA A 5 -5.45 -4.19 -7.78
CA ALA A 5 -5.45 -4.64 -6.39
C ALA A 5 -6.72 -5.44 -6.06
N THR A 6 -7.89 -4.94 -6.45
CA THR A 6 -9.17 -5.63 -6.20
C THR A 6 -9.22 -6.99 -6.93
N SER A 7 -8.75 -7.04 -8.19
CA SER A 7 -8.69 -8.30 -8.95
C SER A 7 -7.71 -9.30 -8.31
N TYR A 8 -6.54 -8.81 -7.89
CA TYR A 8 -5.50 -9.64 -7.28
C TYR A 8 -5.93 -10.16 -5.91
N LEU A 9 -6.44 -9.29 -5.04
CA LEU A 9 -6.97 -9.65 -3.72
C LEU A 9 -8.08 -10.70 -3.84
N PHE A 10 -8.99 -10.54 -4.80
CA PHE A 10 -10.06 -11.49 -5.04
C PHE A 10 -9.54 -12.87 -5.43
N GLN A 11 -8.56 -12.94 -6.33
CA GLN A 11 -7.94 -14.21 -6.71
C GLN A 11 -7.15 -14.84 -5.55
N ALA A 12 -6.28 -14.06 -4.90
CA ALA A 12 -5.42 -14.51 -3.81
C ALA A 12 -6.21 -15.03 -2.60
N THR A 13 -7.37 -14.44 -2.33
CA THR A 13 -8.23 -14.83 -1.20
C THR A 13 -9.25 -15.93 -1.55
N GLN A 14 -9.07 -16.65 -2.66
CA GLN A 14 -10.01 -17.67 -3.14
C GLN A 14 -11.43 -17.11 -3.35
N LYS A 15 -11.52 -15.94 -3.99
CA LYS A 15 -12.77 -15.25 -4.34
C LYS A 15 -13.60 -14.76 -3.15
N ARG A 16 -12.95 -14.43 -2.03
CA ARG A 16 -13.64 -14.03 -0.78
C ARG A 16 -13.64 -12.53 -0.53
N LEU A 17 -12.58 -11.81 -0.93
CA LEU A 17 -12.41 -10.39 -0.61
C LEU A 17 -12.15 -9.56 -1.86
N TYR A 18 -12.75 -8.39 -1.94
CA TYR A 18 -12.52 -7.41 -3.00
C TYR A 18 -12.78 -5.98 -2.49
N ILE A 19 -12.19 -4.99 -3.14
CA ILE A 19 -12.45 -3.58 -2.82
C ILE A 19 -13.72 -3.17 -3.57
N LYS A 20 -14.80 -2.95 -2.83
CA LYS A 20 -16.12 -2.58 -3.39
C LYS A 20 -16.16 -1.13 -3.88
N SER A 21 -15.62 -0.20 -3.10
CA SER A 21 -15.63 1.23 -3.41
C SER A 21 -14.47 1.93 -2.73
N VAL A 22 -13.99 3.02 -3.34
CA VAL A 22 -12.98 3.91 -2.77
C VAL A 22 -13.50 5.34 -2.83
N LYS A 23 -13.25 6.11 -1.77
CA LYS A 23 -13.50 7.55 -1.73
C LYS A 23 -12.16 8.26 -1.65
N ILE A 24 -11.99 9.30 -2.45
CA ILE A 24 -10.73 10.05 -2.53
C ILE A 24 -11.01 11.45 -2.02
N LEU A 25 -10.31 11.82 -0.95
CA LEU A 25 -10.23 13.19 -0.49
C LEU A 25 -9.18 13.93 -1.30
N ILE A 26 -9.53 15.14 -1.72
CA ILE A 26 -8.60 16.06 -2.38
C ILE A 26 -8.25 17.21 -1.43
N PRO A 27 -7.09 17.86 -1.60
CA PRO A 27 -6.74 19.03 -0.80
C PRO A 27 -7.75 20.17 -0.98
N SER A 28 -8.05 20.88 0.11
CA SER A 28 -8.92 22.07 0.09
C SER A 28 -8.32 23.25 -0.69
N THR A 29 -7.02 23.20 -0.96
CA THR A 29 -6.31 24.20 -1.77
C THR A 29 -6.57 24.05 -3.27
N TRP A 30 -7.18 22.94 -3.72
CA TRP A 30 -7.51 22.73 -5.12
C TRP A 30 -8.77 23.50 -5.51
N THR A 31 -8.79 24.06 -6.73
CA THR A 31 -9.95 24.81 -7.22
C THR A 31 -11.17 23.91 -7.34
N PRO A 32 -12.30 24.23 -6.67
CA PRO A 32 -13.52 23.42 -6.70
C PRO A 32 -13.95 23.13 -8.14
N GLY A 33 -14.01 21.85 -8.47
CA GLY A 33 -14.41 21.35 -9.78
C GLY A 33 -15.78 20.69 -9.71
N SER A 34 -16.52 20.70 -10.82
CA SER A 34 -17.85 20.06 -10.92
C SER A 34 -17.82 18.53 -10.81
N LYS A 35 -16.63 17.91 -10.79
CA LYS A 35 -16.43 16.45 -10.80
C LYS A 35 -16.42 15.80 -9.42
N TYR A 36 -16.40 16.58 -8.34
CA TYR A 36 -16.35 16.08 -6.98
C TYR A 36 -17.27 16.90 -6.06
N LYS A 37 -17.58 16.34 -4.91
CA LYS A 37 -18.51 16.91 -3.93
C LYS A 37 -17.78 17.15 -2.62
N GLU A 38 -18.38 17.98 -1.77
CA GLU A 38 -17.89 18.14 -0.40
C GLU A 38 -17.88 16.80 0.33
N PRO A 39 -16.83 16.54 1.12
CA PRO A 39 -16.76 15.32 1.93
C PRO A 39 -17.86 15.32 2.99
N THR A 40 -18.37 14.14 3.31
CA THR A 40 -19.44 13.98 4.29
C THR A 40 -18.91 13.60 5.66
N LYS A 41 -18.19 12.48 5.72
CA LYS A 41 -17.57 11.94 6.93
C LYS A 41 -16.08 11.65 6.73
N GLU A 42 -15.62 11.74 5.49
CA GLU A 42 -14.26 11.44 5.10
C GLU A 42 -13.33 12.55 5.61
N THR A 43 -12.34 12.20 6.42
CA THR A 43 -11.33 13.14 6.93
C THR A 43 -9.91 12.64 6.65
N TYR A 44 -8.95 13.55 6.60
CA TYR A 44 -7.55 13.20 6.36
C TYR A 44 -6.96 12.32 7.49
N ASN A 45 -7.32 12.61 8.74
CA ASN A 45 -6.76 11.93 9.91
C ASN A 45 -7.28 10.49 10.08
N GLU A 46 -8.42 10.16 9.47
CA GLU A 46 -9.03 8.83 9.52
C GLU A 46 -8.83 8.05 8.21
N ALA A 47 -7.99 8.55 7.29
CA ALA A 47 -7.78 7.93 6.00
C ALA A 47 -6.96 6.62 6.14
N ASP A 48 -7.45 5.54 5.53
CA ASP A 48 -6.71 4.27 5.44
C ASP A 48 -5.43 4.40 4.61
N ILE A 49 -5.42 5.32 3.63
CA ILE A 49 -4.31 5.56 2.72
C ILE A 49 -4.07 7.07 2.63
N ILE A 50 -2.85 7.48 2.92
CA ILE A 50 -2.37 8.85 2.86
C ILE A 50 -1.38 8.98 1.72
N ILE A 51 -1.56 10.01 0.88
CA ILE A 51 -0.61 10.37 -0.17
C ILE A 51 0.06 11.67 0.25
N ALA A 52 1.33 11.62 0.64
CA ALA A 52 2.05 12.77 1.15
C ALA A 52 3.54 12.74 0.72
N SER A 53 4.26 13.81 1.07
CA SER A 53 5.69 13.92 0.80
C SER A 53 6.48 12.75 1.42
N PRO A 54 7.60 12.34 0.81
CA PRO A 54 8.44 11.27 1.34
C PRO A 54 8.92 11.57 2.76
N TYR A 55 8.95 10.55 3.61
CA TYR A 55 9.53 10.65 4.95
C TYR A 55 11.02 10.34 4.89
N LEU A 56 11.85 11.06 5.66
CA LEU A 56 13.31 11.00 5.56
C LEU A 56 13.88 9.57 5.63
N LYS A 57 13.25 8.70 6.45
CA LYS A 57 13.66 7.30 6.63
C LYS A 57 13.24 6.39 5.46
N TYR A 58 12.10 6.65 4.83
CA TYR A 58 11.48 5.73 3.87
C TYR A 58 11.56 6.22 2.42
N GLY A 59 11.94 7.48 2.19
CA GLY A 59 11.95 8.06 0.85
C GLY A 59 10.59 7.87 0.16
N ASP A 60 10.62 7.28 -1.04
CA ASP A 60 9.43 6.95 -1.83
C ASP A 60 8.92 5.53 -1.62
N ASP A 61 9.47 4.79 -0.65
CA ASP A 61 9.02 3.45 -0.32
C ASP A 61 7.58 3.51 0.21
N PRO A 62 6.67 2.72 -0.38
CA PRO A 62 5.34 2.50 0.18
C PRO A 62 5.49 1.77 1.53
N TYR A 63 4.73 2.18 2.54
CA TYR A 63 4.76 1.49 3.83
C TYR A 63 3.42 1.62 4.57
N THR A 64 3.18 0.71 5.51
CA THR A 64 2.08 0.79 6.46
C THR A 64 2.61 1.15 7.83
N LEU A 65 2.07 2.20 8.43
CA LEU A 65 2.42 2.54 9.80
C LEU A 65 1.76 1.54 10.76
N GLN A 66 2.58 0.69 11.38
CA GLN A 66 2.14 -0.33 12.33
C GLN A 66 3.00 -0.28 13.60
N TYR A 67 2.34 -0.13 14.76
CA TYR A 67 2.99 -0.19 16.08
C TYR A 67 2.50 -1.37 16.94
N GLY A 68 1.46 -2.08 16.49
CA GLY A 68 0.87 -3.21 17.17
C GLY A 68 1.73 -4.47 17.11
N LEU A 69 1.14 -5.59 17.51
CA LEU A 69 1.72 -6.92 17.37
C LEU A 69 1.12 -7.64 16.16
N CYS A 70 1.60 -8.85 15.88
CA CYS A 70 1.02 -9.71 14.86
C CYS A 70 -0.49 -9.90 15.08
N GLY A 71 -1.29 -9.69 14.03
CA GLY A 71 -2.75 -9.77 14.08
C GLY A 71 -3.47 -8.45 14.39
N GLU A 72 -2.75 -7.43 14.88
CA GLU A 72 -3.32 -6.12 15.18
C GLU A 72 -3.38 -5.26 13.90
N PRO A 73 -4.46 -4.54 13.59
CA PRO A 73 -4.51 -3.67 12.42
C PRO A 73 -3.50 -2.52 12.44
N GLY A 74 -2.97 -2.16 11.28
CA GLY A 74 -2.13 -0.98 11.10
C GLY A 74 -2.92 0.32 11.23
N LYS A 75 -2.21 1.46 11.27
CA LYS A 75 -2.82 2.80 11.37
C LYS A 75 -3.24 3.37 10.03
N TYR A 76 -2.32 3.45 9.08
CA TYR A 76 -2.58 3.90 7.72
C TYR A 76 -1.45 3.44 6.79
N ILE A 77 -1.75 3.38 5.50
CA ILE A 77 -0.77 3.18 4.43
C ILE A 77 -0.29 4.54 3.96
N HIS A 78 1.01 4.71 3.77
CA HIS A 78 1.62 5.91 3.24
C HIS A 78 2.17 5.65 1.84
N PHE A 79 1.73 6.43 0.88
CA PHE A 79 2.30 6.49 -0.46
C PHE A 79 2.84 7.89 -0.76
N THR A 80 3.79 7.96 -1.69
CA THR A 80 4.26 9.24 -2.21
C THR A 80 3.71 9.52 -3.61
N PRO A 81 3.61 10.79 -4.03
CA PRO A 81 3.31 11.14 -5.40
C PRO A 81 4.28 10.49 -6.40
N ASN A 82 5.57 10.37 -6.06
CA ASN A 82 6.57 9.75 -6.92
C ASN A 82 6.29 8.26 -7.12
N PHE A 83 5.97 7.50 -6.06
CA PHE A 83 5.56 6.10 -6.16
C PHE A 83 4.37 5.91 -7.14
N LEU A 84 3.37 6.79 -7.04
CA LEU A 84 2.16 6.69 -7.85
C LEU A 84 2.36 7.08 -9.32
N LEU A 85 3.26 8.03 -9.60
CA LEU A 85 3.41 8.65 -10.92
C LEU A 85 4.63 8.14 -11.70
N ASN A 86 5.72 7.76 -11.02
CA ASN A 86 6.97 7.36 -11.65
C ASN A 86 6.96 5.88 -12.00
N ASN A 87 6.90 5.58 -13.31
CA ASN A 87 6.88 4.21 -13.81
C ASN A 87 8.25 3.51 -13.73
N SER A 88 9.35 4.24 -13.56
CA SER A 88 10.67 3.64 -13.38
C SER A 88 10.77 2.81 -12.10
N LEU A 89 9.91 3.08 -11.11
CA LEU A 89 9.84 2.31 -9.87
C LEU A 89 9.15 0.95 -10.04
N LEU A 90 8.43 0.72 -11.16
CA LEU A 90 7.78 -0.56 -11.42
C LEU A 90 8.77 -1.71 -11.61
N SER A 91 10.01 -1.44 -12.02
CA SER A 91 11.04 -2.49 -12.14
C SER A 91 11.50 -3.00 -10.77
N GLY A 92 11.45 -2.16 -9.74
CA GLY A 92 11.81 -2.51 -8.36
C GLY A 92 10.65 -3.15 -7.59
N TYR A 93 9.52 -2.45 -7.47
CA TYR A 93 8.38 -2.93 -6.65
C TYR A 93 7.39 -3.82 -7.41
N GLY A 94 7.48 -3.86 -8.74
CA GLY A 94 6.48 -4.52 -9.57
C GLY A 94 5.17 -3.72 -9.70
N PRO A 95 4.06 -4.39 -10.07
CA PRO A 95 2.78 -3.72 -10.30
C PRO A 95 2.23 -3.07 -9.02
N ARG A 96 1.89 -1.78 -9.09
CA ARG A 96 1.35 -1.00 -7.96
C ARG A 96 0.12 -1.65 -7.30
N GLY A 97 -0.69 -2.39 -8.06
CA GLY A 97 -1.82 -3.14 -7.50
C GLY A 97 -1.40 -4.22 -6.52
N ARG A 98 -0.26 -4.90 -6.74
CA ARG A 98 0.27 -5.91 -5.81
C ARG A 98 0.83 -5.27 -4.56
N VAL A 99 1.58 -4.18 -4.72
CA VAL A 99 2.10 -3.37 -3.62
C VAL A 99 0.96 -2.88 -2.72
N LEU A 100 -0.13 -2.36 -3.30
CA LEU A 100 -1.29 -1.96 -2.52
C LEU A 100 -1.90 -3.13 -1.73
N VAL A 101 -1.97 -4.34 -2.30
CA VAL A 101 -2.50 -5.52 -1.59
C VAL A 101 -1.57 -5.95 -0.46
N HIS A 102 -0.26 -5.85 -0.66
CA HIS A 102 0.75 -6.10 0.36
C HIS A 102 0.59 -5.15 1.55
N GLU A 103 0.58 -3.84 1.31
CA GLU A 103 0.33 -2.83 2.36
C GLU A 103 -1.06 -2.97 3.02
N TRP A 104 -2.08 -3.31 2.23
CA TRP A 104 -3.42 -3.57 2.76
C TRP A 104 -3.44 -4.77 3.71
N ALA A 105 -2.62 -5.80 3.47
CA ALA A 105 -2.50 -6.93 4.38
C ALA A 105 -1.89 -6.50 5.73
N HIS A 106 -0.82 -5.69 5.72
CA HIS A 106 -0.29 -5.07 6.95
C HIS A 106 -1.35 -4.26 7.68
N LEU A 107 -2.09 -3.41 6.94
CA LEU A 107 -3.12 -2.55 7.50
C LEU A 107 -4.27 -3.35 8.14
N ARG A 108 -4.75 -4.41 7.49
CA ARG A 108 -5.98 -5.10 7.92
C ARG A 108 -5.76 -6.32 8.79
N TRP A 109 -4.66 -7.03 8.57
CA TRP A 109 -4.39 -8.30 9.25
C TRP A 109 -3.20 -8.22 10.21
N GLY A 110 -2.45 -7.11 10.23
CA GLY A 110 -1.30 -7.00 11.11
C GLY A 110 -0.21 -8.02 10.82
N VAL A 111 -0.08 -8.44 9.57
CA VAL A 111 1.04 -9.27 9.14
C VAL A 111 2.31 -8.42 9.03
N TYR A 112 3.47 -9.06 8.97
CA TYR A 112 4.77 -8.41 8.82
C TYR A 112 5.47 -8.96 7.60
N ASP A 113 6.48 -8.22 7.15
CA ASP A 113 7.36 -8.67 6.09
C ASP A 113 8.13 -9.91 6.53
N GLU A 114 8.24 -10.87 5.61
CA GLU A 114 9.06 -12.08 5.82
C GLU A 114 10.54 -11.82 5.45
N TYR A 115 10.84 -10.65 4.90
CA TYR A 115 12.19 -10.22 4.53
C TYR A 115 13.09 -10.09 5.76
N ASN A 116 14.31 -10.61 5.64
CA ASN A 116 15.34 -10.39 6.65
C ASN A 116 16.29 -9.29 6.18
N ASP A 117 16.18 -8.10 6.76
CA ASP A 117 17.05 -6.97 6.43
C ASP A 117 18.54 -7.24 6.70
N GLU A 118 18.85 -8.10 7.67
CA GLU A 118 20.23 -8.51 7.98
C GLU A 118 20.75 -9.58 7.01
N LYS A 119 19.85 -10.43 6.50
CA LYS A 119 20.14 -11.53 5.56
C LYS A 119 19.17 -11.48 4.40
N PRO A 120 19.34 -10.54 3.46
CA PRO A 120 18.38 -10.28 2.38
C PRO A 120 18.32 -11.41 1.33
N TYR A 121 19.13 -12.46 1.47
CA TYR A 121 19.17 -13.60 0.56
C TYR A 121 19.34 -14.91 1.32
N TYR A 122 18.75 -15.97 0.81
CA TYR A 122 18.97 -17.35 1.23
C TYR A 122 19.28 -18.26 0.04
N VAL A 123 19.88 -19.42 0.31
CA VAL A 123 20.10 -20.44 -0.71
C VAL A 123 18.92 -21.41 -0.65
N SER A 124 18.13 -21.48 -1.73
CA SER A 124 16.99 -22.39 -1.81
C SER A 124 17.43 -23.85 -1.86
N GLU A 125 16.49 -24.77 -1.70
CA GLU A 125 16.72 -26.22 -1.72
C GLU A 125 17.41 -26.70 -3.01
N TYR A 126 17.29 -25.92 -4.09
CA TYR A 126 17.89 -26.16 -5.40
C TYR A 126 19.27 -25.48 -5.58
N GLY A 127 19.85 -24.93 -4.51
CA GLY A 127 21.14 -24.25 -4.56
C GLY A 127 21.10 -22.87 -5.23
N LYS A 128 19.91 -22.28 -5.44
CA LYS A 128 19.77 -20.95 -6.04
C LYS A 128 19.73 -19.89 -4.95
N VAL A 129 20.43 -18.78 -5.17
CA VAL A 129 20.31 -17.60 -4.30
C VAL A 129 18.99 -16.92 -4.62
N GLU A 130 18.12 -16.83 -3.62
CA GLU A 130 16.82 -16.17 -3.68
C GLU A 130 16.80 -15.05 -2.64
N ALA A 131 16.09 -13.95 -2.93
CA ALA A 131 15.83 -12.95 -1.90
C ALA A 131 15.01 -13.60 -0.78
N THR A 132 15.28 -13.22 0.49
CA THR A 132 14.35 -13.54 1.58
C THR A 132 12.98 -12.92 1.34
#